data_AF-A0AA42TDC2-F1
#
_entry.id   AF-A0AA42TDC2-F1
#
_cell.length_a   1.000
_cell.length_b   1.000
_cell.length_c   1.000
_cell.angle_alpha   90.00
_cell.angle_beta   90.00
_cell.angle_gamma   90.00
#
_symmetry.space_group_name_H-M   'P 1'
#
loop_
_entity.id
_entity.type
_entity.pdbx_description
1 polymer ?
#
loop_
_entity_poly.entity_id
_entity_poly.type
_entity_poly.pdbx_seq_one_letter_code
_entity_poly.pdbx_strand_id
1 'polypeptide(L)'
;MFKRGEDAFLVLELRVRECERRIAKSDGRTRALECAMRAIVASASNPSALRAAWAQLIPMVVESHADERGEAANDYLDGLRQGLKFVTEQIEAAAERSCPPRR
;
A
#
# COMPACT_ATOMS: atom_id res chain seq x y z
N MET A 1 46.11 -3.35 -8.30
CA MET A 1 44.81 -3.21 -9.01
C MET A 1 43.63 -3.82 -8.24
N PHE A 2 43.87 -4.70 -7.26
CA PHE A 2 42.83 -5.40 -6.47
C PHE A 2 41.97 -4.52 -5.54
N LYS A 3 42.51 -3.43 -4.96
CA LYS A 3 41.77 -2.56 -4.01
C LYS A 3 40.48 -1.94 -4.57
N ARG A 4 40.46 -1.51 -5.85
CA ARG A 4 39.25 -0.90 -6.45
C ARG A 4 38.08 -1.88 -6.59
N GLY A 5 38.35 -3.18 -6.74
CA GLY A 5 37.31 -4.20 -6.85
C GLY A 5 36.70 -4.53 -5.49
N GLU A 6 37.54 -4.62 -4.46
CA GLU A 6 37.12 -4.86 -3.07
C GLU A 6 36.32 -3.67 -2.52
N ASP A 7 36.75 -2.44 -2.79
CA ASP A 7 36.04 -1.23 -2.40
C ASP A 7 34.66 -1.15 -3.08
N ALA A 8 34.57 -1.51 -4.37
CA ALA A 8 33.30 -1.51 -5.10
C ALA A 8 32.33 -2.60 -4.58
N PHE A 9 32.85 -3.77 -4.23
CA PHE A 9 32.06 -4.85 -3.64
C PHE A 9 31.50 -4.43 -2.26
N LEU A 10 32.34 -3.84 -1.41
CA LEU A 10 31.92 -3.34 -0.09
C LEU A 10 30.82 -2.27 -0.20
N VAL A 11 30.95 -1.34 -1.17
CA VAL A 11 29.92 -0.32 -1.44
C VAL A 11 28.60 -0.96 -1.88
N LEU A 12 28.65 -1.98 -2.74
CA LEU A 12 27.45 -2.70 -3.18
C LEU A 12 26.79 -3.44 -2.01
N GLU A 13 27.56 -4.12 -1.16
CA GLU A 13 27.04 -4.83 0.02
C GLU A 13 26.33 -3.86 0.98
N LEU A 14 26.92 -2.70 1.25
CA LEU A 14 26.32 -1.67 2.08
C LEU A 14 25.02 -1.13 1.48
N ARG A 15 24.97 -0.91 0.16
CA ARG A 15 23.75 -0.46 -0.54
C ARG A 15 22.65 -1.51 -0.50
N VAL A 16 22.98 -2.79 -0.65
CA VAL A 16 22.01 -3.89 -0.56
C VAL A 16 21.43 -3.96 0.85
N ARG A 17 22.27 -3.94 1.89
CA ARG A 17 21.79 -3.94 3.29
C ARG A 17 20.87 -2.77 3.60
N GLU A 18 21.20 -1.59 3.09
CA GLU A 18 20.35 -0.41 3.27
C GLU A 18 19.00 -0.56 2.55
N CYS A 19 18.99 -1.14 1.34
CA CYS A 19 17.76 -1.47 0.63
C CYS A 19 16.91 -2.48 1.42
N GLU A 20 17.50 -3.58 1.90
CA GLU A 20 16.81 -4.59 2.72
C GLU A 20 16.19 -3.97 3.98
N ARG A 21 16.95 -3.12 4.67
CA ARG A 21 16.46 -2.39 5.85
C ARG A 21 15.28 -1.47 5.52
N ARG A 22 15.34 -0.73 4.40
CA ARG A 22 14.25 0.14 3.95
C ARG A 22 13.00 -0.66 3.57
N ILE A 23 13.18 -1.81 2.91
CA ILE A 23 12.08 -2.72 2.55
C ILE A 23 11.42 -3.24 3.82
N ALA A 24 12.19 -3.80 4.77
CA ALA A 24 11.64 -4.32 6.03
C ALA A 24 10.89 -3.24 6.84
N LYS A 25 11.44 -2.01 6.89
CA LYS A 25 10.76 -0.87 7.52
C LYS A 25 9.46 -0.50 6.80
N SER A 26 9.43 -0.56 5.48
CA SER A 26 8.24 -0.25 4.70
C SER A 26 7.17 -1.32 4.89
N ASP A 27 7.54 -2.61 4.83
CA ASP A 27 6.65 -3.75 5.06
C ASP A 27 5.99 -3.68 6.44
N GLY A 28 6.77 -3.44 7.50
CA GLY A 28 6.22 -3.29 8.85
C GLY A 28 5.19 -2.15 8.97
N ARG A 29 5.43 -1.00 8.31
CA ARG A 29 4.46 0.10 8.25
C ARG A 29 3.21 -0.28 7.48
N THR A 30 3.36 -0.92 6.32
CA THR A 30 2.23 -1.39 5.50
C THR A 30 1.36 -2.35 6.29
N ARG A 31 1.95 -3.34 6.97
CA ARG A 31 1.22 -4.29 7.82
C ARG A 31 0.45 -3.61 8.95
N ALA A 32 1.07 -2.63 9.62
CA ALA A 32 0.39 -1.87 10.66
C ALA A 32 -0.82 -1.10 10.10
N LEU A 33 -0.67 -0.45 8.94
CA LEU A 33 -1.76 0.26 8.26
C LEU A 33 -2.86 -0.68 7.79
N GLU A 34 -2.53 -1.85 7.25
CA GLU A 34 -3.52 -2.87 6.89
C GLU A 34 -4.35 -3.29 8.11
N CYS A 35 -3.70 -3.61 9.23
CA CYS A 35 -4.37 -4.00 10.47
C CYS A 35 -5.26 -2.87 11.01
N ALA A 36 -4.77 -1.63 11.00
CA ALA A 36 -5.55 -0.46 11.40
C ALA A 36 -6.78 -0.27 10.50
N MET A 37 -6.62 -0.38 9.18
CA MET A 37 -7.73 -0.25 8.23
C MET A 37 -8.76 -1.35 8.44
N ARG A 38 -8.34 -2.61 8.66
CA ARG A 38 -9.26 -3.71 8.99
C ARG A 38 -10.09 -3.39 10.25
N ALA A 39 -9.46 -2.84 11.29
CA ALA A 39 -10.15 -2.45 12.52
C ALA A 39 -11.13 -1.29 12.30
N ILE A 40 -10.72 -0.24 11.57
CA ILE A 40 -11.56 0.91 11.23
C ILE A 40 -12.80 0.45 10.45
N VAL A 41 -12.60 -0.32 9.38
CA VAL A 41 -13.68 -0.83 8.54
C VAL A 41 -14.63 -1.74 9.33
N ALA A 42 -14.10 -2.60 10.21
CA ALA A 42 -14.92 -3.46 11.07
C ALA A 42 -15.76 -2.66 12.09
N SER A 43 -15.27 -1.48 12.50
CA SER A 43 -15.98 -0.59 13.43
C SER A 43 -16.97 0.38 12.75
N ALA A 44 -17.09 0.34 11.43
CA ALA A 44 -17.94 1.26 10.69
C ALA A 44 -19.42 1.02 10.99
N SER A 45 -20.12 2.04 11.50
CA SER A 45 -21.55 1.98 11.81
C SER A 45 -22.44 1.87 10.57
N ASN A 46 -21.96 2.33 9.42
CA ASN A 46 -22.65 2.24 8.13
C ASN A 46 -21.68 1.84 7.01
N PRO A 47 -21.45 0.54 6.80
CA PRO A 47 -20.55 0.03 5.77
C PRO A 47 -20.93 0.44 4.35
N SER A 48 -22.23 0.60 4.05
CA SER A 48 -22.71 1.03 2.74
C SER A 48 -22.35 2.48 2.44
N ALA A 49 -22.49 3.38 3.42
CA ALA A 49 -22.06 4.77 3.30
C ALA A 49 -20.53 4.86 3.15
N LEU A 50 -19.78 4.05 3.90
CA LEU A 50 -18.33 3.96 3.76
C LEU A 50 -17.92 3.52 2.35
N ARG A 51 -18.59 2.51 1.78
CA ARG A 51 -18.36 2.07 0.39
C ARG A 51 -18.61 3.19 -0.61
N ALA A 52 -19.71 3.92 -0.47
CA ALA A 52 -20.03 5.05 -1.35
C ALA A 52 -19.00 6.18 -1.26
N ALA A 53 -18.57 6.53 -0.04
CA ALA A 53 -17.53 7.54 0.17
C ALA A 53 -16.17 7.08 -0.41
N TRP A 54 -15.81 5.82 -0.20
CA TRP A 54 -14.59 5.23 -0.73
C TRP A 54 -14.53 5.27 -2.26
N ALA A 55 -15.62 4.92 -2.95
CA ALA A 55 -15.70 4.98 -4.40
C ALA A 55 -15.46 6.40 -4.97
N GLN A 56 -15.79 7.45 -4.22
CA GLN A 56 -15.52 8.83 -4.60
C GLN A 56 -14.07 9.25 -4.30
N LEU A 57 -13.45 8.68 -3.27
CA LEU A 57 -12.10 9.01 -2.83
C LEU A 57 -11.00 8.38 -3.69
N ILE A 58 -11.18 7.14 -4.15
CA ILE A 58 -10.14 6.40 -4.92
C ILE A 58 -9.60 7.21 -6.10
N PRO A 59 -10.43 7.79 -7.00
CA PRO A 59 -9.92 8.51 -8.17
C PRO A 59 -9.05 9.70 -7.77
N MET A 60 -9.45 10.46 -6.75
CA MET A 60 -8.70 11.61 -6.25
C MET A 60 -7.32 11.21 -5.72
N VAL A 61 -7.23 10.06 -5.03
CA VAL A 61 -5.93 9.55 -4.54
C VAL A 61 -5.04 9.17 -5.72
N VAL A 62 -5.56 8.44 -6.70
CA VAL A 62 -4.78 8.06 -7.90
C VAL A 62 -4.31 9.27 -8.68
N GLU A 63 -5.17 10.27 -8.88
CA GLU A 63 -4.84 11.52 -9.56
C GLU A 63 -3.75 12.31 -8.81
N SER A 64 -3.84 12.41 -7.48
CA SER A 64 -2.86 13.14 -6.66
C SER A 64 -1.44 12.56 -6.73
N HIS A 65 -1.31 11.29 -7.10
CA HIS A 65 -0.04 10.58 -7.19
C HIS A 65 0.42 10.33 -8.63
N ALA A 66 -0.40 10.66 -9.64
CA ALA A 66 -0.08 10.44 -11.04
C ALA A 66 1.07 11.31 -11.56
N ASP A 67 1.33 12.46 -10.91
CA ASP A 67 2.36 13.43 -11.31
C ASP A 67 3.75 13.16 -10.70
N GLU A 68 3.92 12.09 -9.91
CA GLU A 68 5.23 11.69 -9.41
C GLU A 68 6.11 11.17 -10.57
N ARG A 69 6.84 12.06 -11.26
CA ARG A 69 7.64 11.74 -12.45
C ARG A 69 9.01 11.12 -12.08
N GLY A 70 9.25 9.87 -12.50
CA GLY A 70 10.56 9.21 -12.49
C GLY A 70 10.51 7.74 -12.94
N GLU A 71 11.65 7.11 -13.24
CA GLU A 71 11.69 5.67 -13.60
C GLU A 71 11.16 4.75 -12.47
N ALA A 72 11.28 5.20 -11.21
CA ALA A 72 10.70 4.53 -10.04
C ALA A 72 9.19 4.81 -9.86
N ALA A 73 8.58 5.67 -10.68
CA ALA A 73 7.17 6.02 -10.58
C ALA A 73 6.26 4.84 -10.91
N ASN A 74 6.69 3.93 -11.79
CA ASN A 74 5.88 2.77 -12.16
C ASN A 74 5.71 1.82 -10.97
N ASP A 75 6.80 1.42 -10.30
CA ASP A 75 6.75 0.54 -9.13
C ASP A 75 5.97 1.19 -7.97
N TYR A 76 6.12 2.51 -7.81
CA TYR A 76 5.38 3.27 -6.81
C TYR A 76 3.86 3.28 -7.11
N LEU A 77 3.47 3.61 -8.33
CA LEU A 77 2.07 3.64 -8.76
C LEU A 77 1.45 2.24 -8.69
N ASP A 78 2.20 1.19 -9.02
CA ASP A 78 1.72 -0.18 -8.89
C ASP A 78 1.54 -0.58 -7.42
N GLY A 79 2.47 -0.20 -6.54
CA GLY A 79 2.31 -0.37 -5.10
C GLY A 79 1.09 0.38 -4.54
N LEU A 80 0.86 1.61 -5.01
CA LEU A 80 -0.31 2.41 -4.65
C LEU A 80 -1.61 1.73 -5.09
N ARG A 81 -1.68 1.25 -6.35
CA ARG A 81 -2.84 0.52 -6.88
C ARG A 81 -3.11 -0.75 -6.09
N GLN A 82 -2.08 -1.51 -5.72
CA GLN A 82 -2.21 -2.71 -4.89
C GLN A 82 -2.77 -2.38 -3.50
N GLY A 83 -2.26 -1.32 -2.86
CA GLY A 83 -2.76 -0.86 -1.56
C GLY A 83 -4.22 -0.41 -1.62
N LEU A 84 -4.59 0.37 -2.64
CA LEU A 84 -5.98 0.81 -2.85
C LEU A 84 -6.93 -0.36 -3.12
N LYS A 85 -6.47 -1.36 -3.87
CA LYS A 85 -7.22 -2.60 -4.10
C LYS A 85 -7.49 -3.32 -2.78
N PHE A 86 -6.48 -3.51 -1.95
CA PHE A 86 -6.65 -4.14 -0.63
C PHE A 86 -7.70 -3.43 0.24
N VAL A 87 -7.63 -2.09 0.33
CA VAL A 87 -8.63 -1.32 1.11
C VAL A 87 -10.03 -1.50 0.53
N THR A 88 -10.16 -1.49 -0.80
CA THR A 88 -11.44 -1.71 -1.49
C THR A 88 -12.05 -3.05 -1.11
N GLU A 89 -11.26 -4.13 -1.17
CA GLU A 89 -11.71 -5.48 -0.80
C GLU A 89 -12.21 -5.55 0.65
N GLN A 90 -11.52 -4.87 1.58
CA GLN A 90 -11.93 -4.82 2.98
C GLN A 90 -13.29 -4.12 3.18
N ILE A 91 -13.51 -3.01 2.46
CA ILE A 91 -14.74 -2.22 2.54
C ILE A 91 -15.91 -2.98 1.90
N GLU A 92 -15.69 -3.62 0.75
CA GLU A 92 -16.71 -4.42 0.08
C GLU A 92 -17.13 -5.61 0.94
N ALA A 93 -16.19 -6.34 1.52
CA ALA A 93 -16.47 -7.45 2.43
C ALA A 93 -17.27 -7.01 3.67
N ALA A 94 -17.02 -5.81 4.19
CA ALA A 94 -17.80 -5.27 5.31
C ALA A 94 -19.23 -4.88 4.90
N ALA A 95 -19.40 -4.29 3.72
CA ALA A 95 -20.72 -3.96 3.18
C ALA A 95 -21.58 -5.21 2.93
N GLU A 96 -21.00 -6.26 2.37
CA GLU A 96 -21.69 -7.53 2.13
C GLU A 96 -22.19 -8.19 3.43
N ARG A 97 -21.36 -8.21 4.48
CA ARG A 97 -21.75 -8.73 5.80
C ARG A 97 -22.91 -7.97 6.44
N SER A 98 -23.07 -6.70 6.12
CA SER A 98 -24.14 -5.85 6.67
C SER A 98 -25.48 -6.00 5.95
N CYS A 99 -25.52 -6.65 4.78
CA CYS A 99 -26.74 -6.87 4.03
C CYS A 99 -27.36 -8.23 4.41
N PRO A 100 -28.63 -8.29 4.88
CA PRO A 100 -29.26 -9.57 5.16
C PRO A 100 -29.44 -10.39 3.87
N PRO A 101 -29.38 -11.73 3.92
CA PRO A 101 -29.57 -12.56 2.73
C PRO A 101 -30.95 -12.30 2.14
N ARG A 102 -31.01 -11.98 0.84
CA ARG A 102 -32.27 -11.96 0.09
C ARG A 102 -32.83 -13.38 0.07
N ARG A 103 -33.87 -13.62 0.88
CA ARG A 103 -34.76 -14.79 0.75
C ARG A 103 -35.73 -14.58 -0.40
#